data_AF-A0A968MNJ5-F1
#
_entry.id   AF-A0A968MNJ5-F1
#
_cell.length_a   1.000
_cell.length_b   1.000
_cell.length_c   1.000
_cell.angle_alpha   90.00
_cell.angle_beta   90.00
_cell.angle_gamma   90.00
#
_symmetry.space_group_name_H-M   'P 1'
#
loop_
_entity.id
_entity.type
_entity.pdbx_description
1 polymer ?
#
loop_
_entity_poly.entity_id
_entity_poly.type
_entity_poly.pdbx_seq_one_letter_code
_entity_poly.pdbx_strand_id
1 'polypeptide(L)'
;YTRLDAADAQAILEELDQRKIPHRLGDSGTSISIPREKVAAARLELASAGLPRGGGVGFELFDQSSLMMTDFTQRVNYRRALQGELSRTIAQMPEVEAARVHLALPTTASSLVTARWPRRPST
;
A
#
# COMPACT_ATOMS: atom_id res chain seq x y z
N TYR A 1 -4.23 0.99 -14.11
CA TYR A 1 -4.83 0.74 -12.78
C TYR A 1 -5.68 -0.52 -12.83
N THR A 2 -5.70 -1.32 -11.77
CA THR A 2 -6.55 -2.53 -11.65
C THR A 2 -7.22 -2.55 -10.28
N ARG A 3 -8.40 -3.19 -10.16
CA ARG A 3 -9.21 -3.25 -8.91
C ARG A 3 -9.59 -1.86 -8.37
N LEU A 4 -10.00 -0.97 -9.26
CA LEU A 4 -10.61 0.30 -8.87
C LEU A 4 -12.01 0.06 -8.32
N ASP A 5 -12.40 0.80 -7.29
CA ASP A 5 -13.82 0.94 -6.98
C ASP A 5 -14.51 1.75 -8.09
N ALA A 6 -15.84 1.67 -8.15
CA ALA A 6 -16.61 2.30 -9.22
C ALA A 6 -16.47 3.84 -9.23
N ALA A 7 -16.29 4.46 -8.06
CA ALA A 7 -16.19 5.91 -7.95
C ALA A 7 -14.83 6.43 -8.44
N ASP A 8 -13.75 5.74 -8.08
CA ASP A 8 -12.40 6.03 -8.56
C ASP A 8 -12.25 5.69 -10.04
N ALA A 9 -12.85 4.59 -10.52
CA ALA A 9 -12.86 4.26 -11.95
C ALA A 9 -13.53 5.35 -12.77
N GLN A 10 -14.72 5.80 -12.36
CA GLN A 10 -15.45 6.90 -13.00
C GLN A 10 -14.61 8.19 -13.03
N ALA A 11 -14.07 8.60 -11.88
CA ALA A 11 -13.31 9.84 -11.78
C ALA A 11 -12.02 9.82 -12.61
N ILE A 12 -11.32 8.67 -12.65
CA ILE A 12 -10.11 8.51 -13.47
C ILE A 12 -10.47 8.57 -14.96
N LEU A 13 -11.56 7.95 -15.40
CA LEU A 13 -11.99 8.02 -16.80
C LEU A 13 -12.28 9.45 -17.22
N GLU A 14 -13.04 10.19 -16.40
CA GLU A 14 -13.38 11.60 -16.68
C GLU A 14 -12.14 12.48 -16.83
N GLU A 15 -11.14 12.33 -15.95
CA GLU A 15 -9.90 13.10 -16.07
C GLU A 15 -9.10 12.70 -17.32
N LEU A 16 -9.00 11.40 -17.62
CA LEU A 16 -8.30 10.93 -18.82
C LEU A 16 -8.95 11.44 -20.11
N ASP A 17 -10.29 11.46 -20.17
CA ASP A 17 -11.04 12.02 -21.30
C ASP A 17 -10.84 13.52 -21.44
N GLN A 18 -10.92 14.28 -20.34
CA GLN A 18 -10.69 15.73 -20.34
C GLN A 18 -9.29 16.08 -20.88
N ARG A 19 -8.28 15.28 -20.51
CA ARG A 19 -6.90 15.45 -20.95
C ARG A 19 -6.60 14.82 -22.31
N LYS A 20 -7.61 14.21 -22.96
CA LYS A 20 -7.48 13.50 -24.25
C LYS A 20 -6.39 12.42 -24.21
N ILE A 21 -6.26 11.75 -23.07
CA ILE A 21 -5.31 10.66 -22.89
C ILE A 21 -5.99 9.36 -23.35
N PRO A 22 -5.44 8.67 -24.36
CA PRO A 22 -6.02 7.43 -24.84
C PRO A 22 -5.99 6.38 -23.72
N HIS A 23 -7.12 5.73 -23.49
CA HIS A 23 -7.25 4.71 -22.47
C HIS A 23 -8.21 3.60 -22.91
N ARG A 24 -8.19 2.47 -22.22
CA ARG A 24 -9.11 1.35 -22.39
C ARG A 24 -9.63 0.89 -21.05
N LEU A 25 -10.93 0.67 -20.98
CA LEU A 25 -11.59 0.04 -19.85
C LEU A 25 -11.50 -1.49 -20.00
N GLY A 26 -11.09 -2.16 -18.92
CA GLY A 26 -11.02 -3.61 -18.81
C GLY A 26 -11.78 -4.11 -17.58
N ASP A 27 -11.88 -5.44 -17.45
CA ASP A 27 -12.43 -6.14 -16.29
C ASP A 27 -13.76 -5.55 -15.78
N SER A 28 -14.70 -5.35 -16.72
CA SER A 28 -16.05 -4.81 -16.45
C SER A 28 -16.06 -3.47 -15.70
N GLY A 29 -15.09 -2.59 -15.96
CA GLY A 29 -15.03 -1.26 -15.37
C GLY A 29 -14.11 -1.13 -14.16
N THR A 30 -13.46 -2.22 -13.76
CA THR A 30 -12.56 -2.23 -12.58
C THR A 30 -11.08 -2.07 -12.94
N SER A 31 -10.74 -2.02 -14.23
CA SER A 31 -9.37 -1.75 -14.69
C SER A 31 -9.32 -0.72 -15.82
N ILE A 32 -8.28 0.11 -15.80
CA ILE A 32 -8.02 1.15 -16.79
C ILE A 32 -6.59 0.99 -17.30
N SER A 33 -6.45 0.84 -18.60
CA SER A 33 -5.17 0.67 -19.31
C SER A 33 -4.87 1.87 -20.19
N ILE A 34 -3.61 2.30 -20.23
CA ILE A 34 -3.13 3.46 -20.99
C ILE A 34 -1.91 3.02 -21.81
N PRO A 35 -1.71 3.54 -23.03
CA PRO A 35 -0.48 3.30 -23.80
C PRO A 35 0.77 3.64 -22.99
N ARG A 36 1.80 2.81 -23.11
CA ARG A 36 2.99 2.86 -22.24
C ARG A 36 3.68 4.22 -22.28
N GLU A 37 3.67 4.86 -23.44
CA GLU A 37 4.28 6.16 -23.72
C GLU A 37 3.57 7.31 -22.99
N LYS A 38 2.30 7.12 -22.61
CA LYS A 38 1.45 8.13 -21.96
C LYS A 38 1.27 7.89 -20.46
N VAL A 39 1.76 6.77 -19.92
CA VAL A 39 1.59 6.41 -18.49
C VAL A 39 2.16 7.48 -17.56
N ALA A 40 3.35 8.01 -17.85
CA ALA A 40 3.99 9.01 -17.00
C ALA A 40 3.20 10.33 -16.97
N ALA A 41 2.74 10.79 -18.13
CA ALA A 41 1.90 11.99 -18.24
C ALA A 41 0.56 11.78 -17.52
N ALA A 42 -0.11 10.65 -17.76
CA ALA A 42 -1.37 10.32 -17.11
C ALA A 42 -1.26 10.29 -15.58
N ARG A 43 -0.16 9.73 -15.03
CA ARG A 43 0.09 9.74 -13.59
C ARG A 43 0.20 11.15 -13.02
N LEU A 44 0.90 12.03 -13.71
CA LEU A 44 1.07 13.41 -13.25
C LEU A 44 -0.27 14.16 -13.24
N GLU A 45 -1.08 14.00 -14.30
CA GLU A 45 -2.41 14.62 -14.40
C GLU A 45 -3.35 14.10 -13.30
N LEU A 46 -3.44 12.77 -13.14
CA LEU A 46 -4.30 12.16 -12.12
C LEU A 46 -3.87 12.53 -10.69
N ALA A 47 -2.56 12.59 -10.42
CA ALA A 47 -2.04 13.05 -9.13
C ALA A 47 -2.39 14.52 -8.88
N SER A 48 -2.33 15.38 -9.91
CA SER A 48 -2.72 16.78 -9.80
C SER A 48 -4.22 16.95 -9.51
N ALA A 49 -5.04 16.02 -9.99
CA ALA A 49 -6.48 15.97 -9.74
C ALA A 49 -6.85 15.27 -8.41
N GLY A 50 -5.85 14.80 -7.64
CA GLY A 50 -6.09 14.09 -6.37
C GLY A 50 -6.77 12.73 -6.56
N LEU A 51 -6.56 12.07 -7.70
CA LEU A 51 -7.14 10.77 -8.04
C LEU A 51 -6.09 9.66 -7.93
N PRO A 52 -6.48 8.45 -7.48
CA PRO A 52 -7.78 8.07 -6.90
C PRO A 52 -8.05 8.68 -5.52
N ARG A 53 -9.34 8.87 -5.17
CA ARG A 53 -9.78 9.49 -3.89
C ARG A 53 -9.92 8.46 -2.76
N GLY A 54 -10.03 7.17 -3.08
CA GLY A 54 -10.17 6.07 -2.13
C GLY A 54 -8.86 5.67 -1.44
N GLY A 55 -8.92 5.54 -0.10
CA GLY A 55 -7.78 5.26 0.77
C GLY A 55 -7.04 3.95 0.46
N GLY A 56 -5.75 4.09 0.15
CA GLY A 56 -4.84 2.96 0.06
C GLY A 56 -3.55 3.32 -0.64
N VAL A 57 -2.54 3.69 0.14
CA VAL A 57 -1.12 3.61 -0.24
C VAL A 57 -0.87 2.24 -0.87
N GLY A 58 -0.92 2.08 -2.20
CA GLY A 58 -1.21 0.74 -2.72
C GLY A 58 -0.77 0.35 -4.12
N PHE A 59 -0.33 1.25 -5.01
CA PHE A 59 0.05 0.86 -6.39
C PHE A 59 1.45 1.28 -6.85
N GLU A 60 2.15 2.16 -6.13
CA GLU A 60 3.58 2.45 -6.39
C GLU A 60 4.48 1.22 -6.15
N LEU A 61 3.94 0.20 -5.47
CA LEU A 61 4.64 -1.03 -5.14
C LEU A 61 4.51 -2.14 -6.21
N PHE A 62 3.63 -1.97 -7.21
CA PHE A 62 3.34 -3.01 -8.20
C PHE A 62 3.85 -2.72 -9.62
N ASP A 63 4.23 -1.47 -9.93
CA ASP A 63 4.74 -1.14 -11.27
C ASP A 63 6.27 -1.29 -11.40
N GLN A 64 6.94 -1.67 -10.30
CA GLN A 64 8.30 -2.20 -10.32
C GLN A 64 8.32 -3.51 -9.54
N SER A 65 8.71 -4.61 -10.20
CA SER A 65 9.14 -5.90 -9.60
C SER A 65 8.18 -7.10 -9.60
N SER A 66 7.55 -7.43 -10.73
CA SER A 66 7.04 -8.81 -10.92
C SER A 66 8.12 -9.86 -11.25
N LEU A 67 9.43 -9.52 -11.20
CA LEU A 67 10.51 -10.46 -11.55
C LEU A 67 11.72 -10.48 -10.59
N MET A 68 11.76 -9.60 -9.57
CA MET A 68 12.87 -9.50 -8.61
C MET A 68 12.36 -9.15 -7.20
N MET A 69 11.46 -9.96 -6.62
CA MET A 69 11.12 -9.78 -5.20
C MET A 69 12.33 -10.17 -4.35
N THR A 70 12.93 -9.20 -3.67
CA THR A 70 13.98 -9.45 -2.67
C THR A 70 13.35 -9.83 -1.33
N ASP A 71 14.08 -10.57 -0.48
CA ASP A 71 13.63 -10.90 0.88
C ASP A 71 13.27 -9.64 1.69
N PHE A 72 13.92 -8.51 1.40
CA PHE A 72 13.60 -7.22 2.01
C PHE A 72 12.19 -6.76 1.63
N THR A 73 11.85 -6.79 0.35
CA THR A 73 10.51 -6.42 -0.14
C THR A 73 9.44 -7.34 0.44
N GLN A 74 9.69 -8.65 0.52
CA GLN A 74 8.78 -9.60 1.16
C GLN A 74 8.54 -9.25 2.64
N ARG A 75 9.60 -8.97 3.41
CA ARG A 75 9.49 -8.58 4.83
C ARG A 75 8.71 -7.27 5.02
N VAL A 76 8.94 -6.26 4.17
CA VAL A 76 8.21 -4.99 4.22
C VAL A 76 6.72 -5.21 3.92
N ASN A 77 6.40 -6.02 2.90
CA ASN A 77 5.02 -6.33 2.52
C ASN A 77 4.29 -7.09 3.63
N TYR A 78 4.93 -8.12 4.18
CA TYR A 78 4.39 -8.89 5.31
C TYR A 78 4.11 -7.99 6.52
N ARG A 79 5.05 -7.10 6.86
CA ARG A 79 4.88 -6.15 7.98
C ARG A 79 3.71 -5.19 7.75
N ARG A 80 3.59 -4.63 6.54
CA ARG A 80 2.45 -3.75 6.17
C ARG A 80 1.11 -4.49 6.26
N ALA A 81 1.06 -5.73 5.79
CA ALA A 81 -0.15 -6.56 5.87
C ALA A 81 -0.57 -6.79 7.33
N LEU A 82 0.37 -7.16 8.20
CA LEU A 82 0.11 -7.32 9.64
C LEU A 82 -0.36 -6.03 10.31
N GLN A 83 0.29 -4.90 10.01
CA GLN A 83 -0.12 -3.60 10.57
C GLN A 83 -1.54 -3.23 10.16
N GLY A 84 -1.92 -3.49 8.90
CA GLY A 84 -3.27 -3.25 8.40
C GLY A 84 -4.31 -4.15 9.06
N GLU A 85 -4.00 -5.42 9.27
CA GLU A 85 -4.93 -6.36 9.91
C GLU A 85 -5.13 -6.04 11.39
N LEU A 86 -4.05 -5.73 12.11
CA LEU A 86 -4.15 -5.29 13.51
C LEU A 86 -4.92 -3.99 13.66
N SER A 87 -4.70 -3.03 12.74
CA SER A 87 -5.46 -1.77 12.69
C SER A 87 -6.97 -2.05 12.53
N ARG A 88 -7.35 -2.94 11.60
CA ARG A 88 -8.75 -3.34 11.41
C ARG A 88 -9.34 -4.03 12.63
N THR A 89 -8.62 -4.96 13.25
CA THR A 89 -9.11 -5.66 14.46
C THR A 89 -9.33 -4.71 15.63
N ILE A 90 -8.42 -3.75 15.85
CA ILE A 90 -8.57 -2.77 16.94
C ILE A 90 -9.74 -1.82 16.66
N ALA A 91 -9.92 -1.40 15.40
CA ALA A 91 -11.03 -0.54 15.00
C ALA A 91 -12.42 -1.22 15.09
N GLN A 92 -12.50 -2.55 15.30
CA GLN A 92 -13.78 -3.23 15.57
C GLN A 92 -14.27 -3.05 17.01
N MET A 93 -13.44 -2.51 17.90
CA MET A 93 -13.85 -2.21 19.28
C MET A 93 -14.82 -1.02 19.28
N PRO A 94 -15.96 -1.08 20.01
CA PRO A 94 -17.02 -0.06 19.93
C PRO A 94 -16.56 1.37 20.22
N GLU A 95 -15.55 1.54 21.08
CA GLU A 95 -15.05 2.84 21.53
C GLU A 95 -13.88 3.37 20.68
N VAL A 96 -13.44 2.64 19.65
CA VAL A 96 -12.28 3.01 18.82
C VAL A 96 -12.73 3.54 17.46
N GLU A 97 -12.63 4.85 17.26
CA GLU A 97 -12.96 5.51 15.99
C GLU A 97 -11.91 5.21 14.89
N ALA A 98 -10.62 5.19 15.24
CA ALA A 98 -9.54 4.88 14.31
C ALA A 98 -8.31 4.31 15.03
N ALA A 99 -7.59 3.39 14.37
CA ALA A 99 -6.40 2.76 14.92
C ALA A 99 -5.23 2.78 13.92
N ARG A 100 -4.05 3.24 14.35
CA ARG A 100 -2.80 3.22 13.57
C ARG A 100 -1.76 2.37 14.28
N VAL A 101 -1.30 1.31 13.61
CA VAL A 101 -0.36 0.34 14.20
C VAL A 101 1.02 0.48 13.56
N HIS A 102 2.06 0.65 14.39
CA HIS A 102 3.46 0.64 13.98
C HIS A 102 4.16 -0.59 14.56
N LEU A 103 4.49 -1.56 13.70
CA LEU A 103 5.11 -2.81 14.12
C LEU A 103 6.65 -2.74 13.96
N ALA A 104 7.38 -2.82 15.06
CA ALA A 104 8.84 -2.89 15.07
C ALA A 104 9.28 -4.35 15.28
N LEU A 105 9.31 -5.14 14.19
CA LEU A 105 9.88 -6.49 14.23
C LEU A 105 11.41 -6.41 14.11
N PRO A 106 12.18 -7.13 14.93
CA PRO A 106 13.61 -7.24 14.76
C PRO A 106 13.91 -7.94 13.42
N THR A 107 14.76 -7.33 12.59
CA THR A 107 15.32 -8.01 11.42
C THR A 107 16.19 -9.15 11.94
N THR A 108 15.99 -10.37 11.47
CA THR A 108 16.79 -11.54 11.82
C THR A 108 18.24 -11.35 11.36
N ALA A 109 19.02 -10.66 12.17
CA ALA A 109 20.47 -10.71 12.22
C ALA A 109 20.89 -10.34 13.64
N SER A 110 21.53 -11.28 14.33
CA SER A 110 22.05 -11.20 15.70
C SER A 110 21.05 -11.47 16.83
N SER A 111 20.72 -12.76 16.97
CA SER A 111 20.56 -13.35 18.30
C SER A 111 21.95 -13.49 18.93
N LEU A 112 22.41 -12.45 19.62
CA LEU A 112 23.38 -12.57 20.72
C LEU A 112 22.95 -11.62 21.85
N VAL A 113 21.77 -11.87 22.40
CA VAL A 113 21.43 -11.35 23.73
C VAL A 113 21.97 -12.37 24.74
N THR A 114 23.17 -12.13 25.26
CA THR A 114 23.63 -12.78 26.48
C THR A 114 22.85 -12.17 27.64
N ALA A 115 21.71 -12.74 27.98
CA ALA A 115 20.98 -12.36 29.18
C ALA A 115 21.81 -12.76 30.41
N ARG A 116 22.55 -11.82 31.01
CA ARG A 116 23.10 -11.97 32.36
C ARG A 116 22.29 -11.09 33.30
N TRP A 117 21.35 -11.72 34.02
CA TRP A 117 20.62 -11.06 35.10
C TRP A 117 21.56 -10.78 36.28
N PRO A 118 21.65 -9.55 36.83
CA PRO A 118 22.43 -9.30 38.03
C PRO A 118 21.69 -9.91 39.24
N ARG A 119 22.32 -10.91 39.89
CA ARG A 119 21.87 -11.38 41.20
C ARG A 119 22.00 -10.22 42.20
N ARG A 120 20.90 -9.85 42.86
CA ARG A 120 20.94 -8.95 44.01
C ARG A 120 21.70 -9.64 45.16
N PRO A 121 22.63 -8.96 45.84
CA PRO A 121 23.27 -9.52 47.03
C PRO A 121 22.25 -9.59 48.18
N SER A 122 22.16 -10.75 48.83
CA SER A 122 21.45 -10.91 50.10
C SER A 122 22.27 -10.23 51.21
N THR A 123 21.63 -9.35 51.98
CA THR A 123 22.05 -9.00 53.33
C THR A 123 21.56 -10.09 54.28
#